data_AF-A0A7S2LQK8-F1
#
_entry.id   AF-A0A7S2LQK8-F1
#
_cell.length_a   1.000
_cell.length_b   1.000
_cell.length_c   1.000
_cell.angle_alpha   90.00
_cell.angle_beta   90.00
_cell.angle_gamma   90.00
#
_symmetry.space_group_name_H-M   'P 1'
#
loop_
_entity.id
_entity.type
_entity.pdbx_description
1 polymer ?
#
loop_
_entity_poly.entity_id
_entity_poly.type
_entity_poly.pdbx_seq_one_letter_code
_entity_poly.pdbx_strand_id
1 'polypeptide(L)'
;MILTIDQWSLGYEQILRDCRTSTPIGTVLLLVSPATDSLCAAKIITHMLRSDEIPYTLTQCYNYHQLDYQLEHLEESIKSVICLNCGGGRSLLDKIPEDSKVFILDSHRP
;
A
#
# COMPACT_ATOMS: atom_id res chain seq x y z
N MET A 1 9.35 0.01 9.74
CA MET A 1 9.60 -1.26 10.44
C MET A 1 9.65 -2.37 9.40
N ILE A 2 10.62 -3.29 9.48
CA ILE A 2 10.67 -4.47 8.58
C ILE A 2 9.87 -5.59 9.23
N LEU A 3 8.92 -6.17 8.49
CA LEU A 3 8.14 -7.33 8.93
C LEU A 3 8.83 -8.62 8.51
N THR A 4 9.07 -9.53 9.46
CA THR A 4 9.50 -10.90 9.14
C THR A 4 8.33 -11.73 8.61
N ILE A 5 8.62 -12.88 8.00
CA ILE A 5 7.59 -13.76 7.41
C ILE A 5 6.49 -14.11 8.42
N ASP A 6 6.85 -14.39 9.67
CA ASP A 6 5.91 -14.73 10.74
C ASP A 6 5.00 -13.54 11.13
N GLN A 7 5.36 -12.32 10.73
CA GLN A 7 4.64 -11.09 11.01
C GLN A 7 3.82 -10.57 9.82
N TRP A 8 3.86 -11.25 8.67
CA TRP A 8 3.11 -10.80 7.49
C TRP A 8 1.60 -10.81 7.72
N SER A 9 1.08 -11.78 8.47
CA SER A 9 -0.33 -11.81 8.88
C SER A 9 -0.71 -10.57 9.68
N LEU A 10 0.16 -10.13 10.60
CA LEU A 10 -0.06 -8.92 11.39
C LEU A 10 -0.13 -7.67 10.51
N GLY A 11 0.69 -7.61 9.45
CA GLY A 11 0.64 -6.53 8.47
C GLY A 11 -0.72 -6.47 7.75
N TYR A 12 -1.23 -7.62 7.31
CA TYR A 12 -2.54 -7.69 6.66
C TYR A 12 -3.70 -7.40 7.63
N GLU A 13 -3.67 -7.97 8.83
CA GLU A 13 -4.65 -7.67 9.88
C GLU A 13 -4.70 -6.19 10.24
N GLN A 14 -3.55 -5.52 10.23
CA GLN A 14 -3.47 -4.08 10.45
C GLN A 14 -4.20 -3.30 9.36
N ILE A 15 -4.03 -3.67 8.08
CA ILE A 15 -4.76 -3.07 6.95
C ILE A 15 -6.27 -3.23 7.15
N LEU A 16 -6.72 -4.45 7.46
CA LEU A 16 -8.15 -4.72 7.69
C LEU A 16 -8.69 -3.88 8.84
N ARG A 17 -7.94 -3.78 9.95
CA ARG A 17 -8.33 -3.01 11.12
C ARG A 17 -8.45 -1.52 10.79
N ASP A 18 -7.41 -0.93 10.19
CA ASP A 18 -7.36 0.50 9.90
C ASP A 18 -8.51 0.93 8.97
N CYS A 19 -8.77 0.14 7.92
CA CYS A 19 -9.87 0.40 7.00
C CYS A 19 -11.24 0.27 7.68
N ARG A 20 -11.46 -0.77 8.50
CA ARG A 20 -12.77 -1.04 9.12
C ARG A 20 -13.09 -0.11 10.30
N THR A 21 -12.07 0.36 11.03
CA THR A 21 -12.28 1.27 12.17
C THR A 21 -12.45 2.73 11.75
N SER A 22 -12.09 3.08 10.52
CA SER A 22 -12.27 4.44 10.03
C SER A 22 -13.74 4.75 9.74
N THR A 23 -14.15 6.00 9.98
CA THR A 23 -15.50 6.48 9.66
C THR A 23 -15.35 7.74 8.80
N PRO A 24 -15.69 7.71 7.49
CA PRO A 24 -16.22 6.58 6.71
C PRO A 24 -15.19 5.44 6.54
N ILE A 25 -15.64 4.28 6.03
CA ILE A 25 -14.79 3.10 5.81
C ILE A 25 -13.57 3.50 4.99
N GLY A 26 -12.40 3.12 5.49
CA GLY A 26 -11.12 3.42 4.86
C GLY A 26 -10.88 2.59 3.61
N THR A 27 -10.13 3.17 2.68
CA THR A 27 -9.77 2.58 1.39
C THR A 27 -8.27 2.29 1.33
N VAL A 28 -7.89 1.28 0.55
CA VAL A 28 -6.49 0.93 0.28
C VAL A 28 -6.05 1.50 -1.08
N LEU A 29 -4.92 2.20 -1.13
CA LEU A 29 -4.29 2.58 -2.39
C LEU A 29 -3.18 1.59 -2.75
N LEU A 30 -3.26 0.93 -3.91
CA LEU A 30 -2.18 0.12 -4.45
C LEU A 30 -1.39 0.94 -5.48
N LEU A 31 -0.11 1.16 -5.21
CA LEU A 31 0.85 1.76 -6.13
C LEU A 31 1.71 0.67 -6.75
N VAL A 32 1.50 0.40 -8.04
CA VAL A 32 2.05 -0.79 -8.71
C VAL A 32 3.08 -0.39 -9.76
N SER A 33 4.33 -0.81 -9.57
CA SER A 33 5.38 -0.66 -10.60
C SER A 33 5.01 -1.44 -11.88
N PRO A 34 5.33 -0.97 -13.10
CA PRO A 34 4.96 -1.61 -14.36
C PRO A 34 5.83 -2.84 -14.68
N ALA A 35 5.93 -3.78 -13.75
CA ALA A 35 6.61 -5.06 -13.91
C ALA A 35 5.62 -6.22 -13.76
N THR A 36 5.90 -7.34 -14.43
CA THR A 36 5.05 -8.54 -14.40
C THR A 36 4.85 -9.06 -12.97
N ASP A 37 5.91 -9.06 -12.17
CA ASP A 37 5.85 -9.49 -10.77
C ASP A 37 4.90 -8.62 -9.94
N SER A 38 5.02 -7.30 -10.06
CA SER A 38 4.14 -6.34 -9.38
C SER A 38 2.67 -6.52 -9.75
N LEU A 39 2.37 -6.80 -11.03
CA LEU A 39 1.02 -7.05 -11.51
C LEU A 39 0.46 -8.38 -10.98
N CYS A 40 1.28 -9.43 -10.91
CA CYS A 40 0.90 -10.69 -10.29
C CYS A 40 0.61 -10.50 -8.80
N ALA A 41 1.48 -9.81 -8.07
CA ALA A 41 1.27 -9.47 -6.67
C ALA A 41 0.00 -8.63 -6.47
N ALA A 42 -0.24 -7.62 -7.32
CA ALA A 42 -1.45 -6.81 -7.28
C ALA A 42 -2.71 -7.66 -7.48
N LYS A 43 -2.68 -8.65 -8.38
CA LYS A 43 -3.80 -9.56 -8.60
C LYS A 43 -4.12 -10.39 -7.35
N ILE A 44 -3.10 -10.91 -6.67
CA ILE A 44 -3.27 -11.68 -5.42
C ILE A 44 -3.86 -10.78 -4.32
N ILE A 45 -3.25 -9.61 -4.09
CA ILE A 45 -3.66 -8.69 -3.02
C ILE A 45 -5.07 -8.15 -3.27
N THR A 46 -5.38 -7.72 -4.49
CA THR A 46 -6.74 -7.24 -4.81
C THR A 46 -7.80 -8.34 -4.70
N HIS A 47 -7.44 -9.60 -4.93
CA HIS A 47 -8.34 -10.73 -4.67
C HIS A 47 -8.63 -10.88 -3.17
N MET A 48 -7.61 -10.79 -2.32
CA MET A 48 -7.78 -10.85 -0.85
C MET A 48 -8.62 -9.68 -0.34
N LEU A 49 -8.32 -8.45 -0.75
CA LEU A 49 -9.08 -7.25 -0.34
C LEU A 49 -10.56 -7.34 -0.74
N ARG A 50 -10.87 -7.85 -1.95
CA ARG A 50 -12.27 -8.10 -2.36
C ARG A 50 -12.95 -9.15 -1.50
N SER A 51 -12.24 -10.24 -1.17
CA SER A 51 -12.78 -11.30 -0.32
C SER A 51 -13.11 -10.80 1.09
N ASP A 52 -12.38 -9.79 1.57
CA ASP A 52 -12.56 -9.17 2.88
C ASP A 52 -13.41 -7.89 2.87
N GLU A 53 -14.02 -7.57 1.72
CA GLU A 53 -14.87 -6.40 1.49
C GLU A 53 -14.18 -5.06 1.77
N ILE A 54 -12.88 -4.98 1.53
CA ILE A 54 -12.09 -3.75 1.70
C ILE A 54 -12.06 -2.97 0.38
N PRO A 55 -12.54 -1.71 0.35
CA PRO A 55 -12.42 -0.85 -0.82
C PRO A 55 -10.95 -0.60 -1.16
N TYR A 56 -10.63 -0.58 -2.45
CA TYR A 56 -9.27 -0.26 -2.90
C TYR A 56 -9.26 0.45 -4.26
N THR A 57 -8.20 1.23 -4.47
CA THR A 57 -7.86 1.86 -5.75
C THR A 57 -6.52 1.32 -6.22
N LEU A 58 -6.38 1.02 -7.50
CA LEU A 58 -5.14 0.54 -8.10
C LEU A 58 -4.63 1.57 -9.10
N THR A 59 -3.41 2.06 -8.87
CA THR A 59 -2.74 3.05 -9.71
C THR A 59 -1.35 2.56 -10.08
N GLN A 60 -0.99 2.70 -11.36
CA GLN A 60 0.35 2.40 -11.82
C GLN A 60 1.33 3.49 -11.38
N CYS A 61 2.52 3.09 -10.92
CA CYS A 61 3.57 3.99 -10.48
C CYS A 61 4.83 3.78 -11.34
N TYR A 62 5.08 4.70 -12.28
CA TYR A 62 6.18 4.57 -13.24
C TYR A 62 7.52 5.07 -12.72
N ASN A 63 7.48 6.07 -11.84
CA ASN A 63 8.69 6.73 -11.35
C ASN A 63 8.46 7.33 -9.96
N TYR A 64 9.55 7.76 -9.35
CA TYR A 64 9.56 8.34 -8.00
C TYR A 64 8.80 9.66 -7.90
N HIS A 65 8.71 10.45 -8.97
CA HIS A 65 7.94 11.69 -8.95
C HIS A 65 6.44 11.40 -8.81
N GLN A 66 5.95 10.38 -9.51
CA GLN A 66 4.57 9.94 -9.39
C GLN A 66 4.27 9.35 -8.01
N LEU A 67 5.20 8.55 -7.47
CA LEU A 67 5.09 8.04 -6.09
C LEU A 67 4.92 9.19 -5.08
N ASP A 68 5.75 10.22 -5.19
CA ASP A 68 5.68 11.38 -4.30
C ASP A 68 4.36 12.11 -4.43
N TYR A 69 3.96 12.41 -5.65
CA TYR A 69 2.71 13.08 -5.92
C TYR A 69 1.51 12.34 -5.33
N GLN A 70 1.46 11.00 -5.47
CA GLN A 70 0.38 10.18 -4.93
C GLN A 70 0.35 10.15 -3.40
N LEU A 71 1.52 10.14 -2.74
CA LEU A 71 1.61 10.14 -1.28
C LEU A 71 1.26 11.52 -0.68
N GLU A 72 1.71 12.60 -1.32
CA GLU A 72 1.45 13.98 -0.87
C GLU A 72 -0.01 14.40 -1.07
N HIS A 73 -0.72 13.78 -2.02
CA HIS A 73 -2.12 14.09 -2.35
C HIS A 73 -3.06 12.93 -2.02
N LEU A 74 -2.75 12.17 -0.96
CA LEU A 74 -3.63 11.10 -0.48
C LEU A 74 -4.99 11.67 -0.07
N GLU A 75 -6.06 11.05 -0.56
CA GLU A 75 -7.41 11.33 -0.08
C GLU A 75 -7.54 10.93 1.39
N GLU A 76 -8.32 11.70 2.17
CA GLU A 76 -8.57 11.41 3.59
C GLU A 76 -9.19 10.03 3.84
N SER A 77 -9.84 9.46 2.83
CA SER A 77 -10.43 8.12 2.83
C SER A 77 -9.38 7.01 2.79
N ILE A 78 -8.16 7.28 2.29
CA ILE A 78 -7.10 6.29 2.23
C ILE A 78 -6.51 6.09 3.63
N LYS A 79 -6.49 4.84 4.10
CA LYS A 79 -5.91 4.47 5.41
C LYS A 79 -4.66 3.62 5.27
N SER A 80 -4.49 2.97 4.12
CA SER A 80 -3.36 2.11 3.85
C SER A 80 -2.93 2.27 2.40
N VAL A 81 -1.62 2.41 2.18
CA VAL A 81 -0.99 2.42 0.87
C VAL A 81 -0.12 1.18 0.76
N ILE A 82 -0.23 0.44 -0.34
CA ILE A 82 0.59 -0.72 -0.64
C ILE A 82 1.43 -0.40 -1.87
N CYS A 83 2.74 -0.30 -1.69
CA CYS A 83 3.72 -0.12 -2.77
C CYS A 83 4.23 -1.48 -3.23
N LEU A 84 4.00 -1.81 -4.51
CA LEU A 84 4.42 -3.07 -5.11
C LEU A 84 5.59 -2.85 -6.05
N ASN A 85 6.74 -3.40 -5.66
CA ASN A 85 8.03 -3.30 -6.34
C ASN A 85 8.47 -1.85 -6.59
N CYS A 86 8.15 -0.98 -5.64
CA CYS A 86 8.57 0.42 -5.60
C CYS A 86 8.61 0.94 -4.16
N GLY A 87 9.33 2.04 -3.94
CA GLY A 87 9.35 2.75 -2.65
C GLY A 87 10.37 2.24 -1.64
N GLY A 88 11.04 1.11 -1.88
CA GLY A 88 12.07 0.58 -0.96
C GLY A 88 13.38 1.39 -0.95
N GLY A 89 13.73 2.03 -2.06
CA GLY A 89 15.04 2.68 -2.22
C GLY A 89 15.19 4.08 -1.60
N ARG A 90 14.18 4.63 -0.91
CA ARG A 90 14.26 5.95 -0.27
C ARG A 90 13.27 6.10 0.89
N SER A 91 13.52 7.07 1.76
CA SER A 91 12.58 7.43 2.83
C SER A 91 11.28 8.01 2.27
N LEU A 92 10.14 7.55 2.79
CA LEU A 92 8.80 8.05 2.50
C LEU A 92 8.14 8.73 3.71
N LEU A 93 8.83 8.80 4.86
CA LEU A 93 8.24 9.22 6.15
C LEU A 93 7.59 10.61 6.10
N ASP A 94 8.23 11.55 5.40
CA ASP A 94 7.77 12.95 5.38
C ASP A 94 6.58 13.20 4.44
N LYS A 95 6.10 12.16 3.75
CA LYS A 95 5.10 12.25 2.67
C LYS A 95 3.78 11.59 3.02
N ILE A 96 3.66 11.02 4.22
CA ILE A 96 2.52 10.19 4.61
C ILE A 96 1.72 10.95 5.68
N PRO A 97 0.40 11.12 5.50
CA PRO A 97 -0.47 11.66 6.55
C PRO A 97 -0.40 10.81 7.83
N GLU A 98 -0.54 11.42 9.01
CA GLU A 98 -0.44 10.72 10.30
C GLU A 98 -1.42 9.53 10.45
N ASP A 99 -2.60 9.63 9.83
CA ASP A 99 -3.65 8.62 9.86
C ASP A 99 -3.51 7.52 8.80
N SER A 100 -2.42 7.54 8.02
CA SER A 100 -2.16 6.60 6.93
C SER A 100 -0.91 5.76 7.19
N LYS A 101 -0.93 4.50 6.74
CA LYS A 101 0.24 3.62 6.79
C LYS A 101 0.67 3.22 5.39
N VAL A 102 1.97 3.09 5.18
CA VAL A 102 2.56 2.59 3.93
C VAL A 102 3.19 1.23 4.16
N PHE A 103 2.78 0.27 3.34
CA PHE A 103 3.33 -1.08 3.27
C PHE A 103 4.14 -1.20 1.99
N ILE A 104 5.41 -1.60 2.11
CA ILE A 104 6.33 -1.68 0.98
C ILE A 104 6.67 -3.15 0.74
N LEU A 105 6.28 -3.66 -0.42
CA LEU A 105 6.64 -4.99 -0.91
C LEU A 105 7.58 -4.79 -2.10
N ASP A 106 8.86 -4.61 -1.81
CA ASP A 106 9.87 -4.30 -2.83
C ASP A 106 10.92 -5.41 -2.90
N SER A 107 11.23 -5.87 -4.11
CA SER A 107 12.27 -6.88 -4.36
C SER A 107 13.66 -6.23 -4.51
N HIS A 108 13.71 -4.93 -4.80
CA HIS A 108 14.95 -4.17 -4.86
C HIS A 108 15.59 -4.11 -3.46
N ARG A 109 16.91 -4.00 -3.45
CA ARG A 109 17.73 -3.90 -2.24
C ARG A 109 18.75 -2.77 -2.45
N PRO A 110 19.18 -2.07 -1.38
CA PRO A 110 18.92 -2.29 0.05
C PRO A 110 17.63 -1.65 0.59
#